data_AF-A0A6C0AEX0-F1
#
_entry.id   AF-A0A6C0AEX0-F1
#
_cell.length_a   1.000
_cell.length_b   1.000
_cell.length_c   1.000
_cell.angle_alpha   90.00
_cell.angle_beta   90.00
_cell.angle_gamma   90.00
#
_symmetry.space_group_name_H-M   'P 1'
#
loop_
_entity.id
_entity.type
_entity.pdbx_description
1 polymer ?
#
loop_
_entity_poly.entity_id
_entity_poly.type
_entity_poly.pdbx_seq_one_letter_code
_entity_poly.pdbx_strand_id
1 'polypeptide(L)'
;MEINLELLDHPKYSYLKKSDFYKNLDLSSTEKIFILYICPIDETNIDLFAKTIDFWCLDSYPSSFFELVNKKIRRDVKIIYSFLESNIESLKITTNKLIYKDILFFMKKLVNLNLFHILEIIFEKFKNILQKSHFYFLIRFCIKQENIKGIDFLIKYEKIYIPEIYKKGDRLDVLLSLSVSLLKLNSLKYFHGIGVDLKAKQYFFYSDRENLKYRSLDYQKCWKYYFDVVKEN
;
A
#
# COMPACT_ATOMS: atom_id res chain seq x y z
N MET A 1 15.00 33.19 -17.64
CA MET A 1 13.76 33.87 -18.07
C MET A 1 13.33 34.78 -16.93
N GLU A 2 13.19 36.09 -17.17
CA GLU A 2 12.72 37.05 -16.16
C GLU A 2 11.27 36.76 -15.80
N ILE A 3 10.92 36.86 -14.52
CA ILE A 3 9.55 36.61 -14.07
C ILE A 3 8.91 37.91 -13.65
N ASN A 4 7.74 38.17 -14.21
CA ASN A 4 6.84 39.20 -13.78
C ASN A 4 6.12 38.73 -12.50
N LEU A 5 6.35 39.40 -11.37
CA LEU A 5 5.70 39.09 -10.09
C LEU A 5 4.17 39.22 -10.17
N GLU A 6 3.63 39.90 -11.18
CA GLU A 6 2.19 39.96 -11.48
C GLU A 6 1.58 38.57 -11.74
N LEU A 7 2.38 37.56 -12.11
CA LEU A 7 1.91 36.16 -12.19
C LEU A 7 1.38 35.65 -10.84
N LEU A 8 1.88 36.16 -9.72
CA LEU A 8 1.41 35.81 -8.37
C LEU A 8 0.07 36.47 -8.02
N ASP A 9 -0.34 37.49 -8.76
CA ASP A 9 -1.66 38.12 -8.63
C ASP A 9 -2.77 37.29 -9.27
N HIS A 10 -2.40 36.36 -10.18
CA HIS A 10 -3.34 35.41 -10.73
C HIS A 10 -3.88 34.47 -9.62
N PRO A 11 -5.20 34.26 -9.48
CA PRO A 11 -5.78 33.47 -8.40
C PRO A 11 -5.16 32.08 -8.25
N LYS A 12 -4.83 31.44 -9.39
CA LYS A 12 -4.15 30.13 -9.45
C LYS A 12 -2.84 30.07 -8.68
N TYR A 13 -2.05 31.15 -8.65
CA TYR A 13 -0.70 31.18 -8.05
C TYR A 13 -0.62 31.99 -6.75
N SER A 14 -1.73 32.60 -6.33
CA SER A 14 -1.84 33.42 -5.12
C SER A 14 -1.37 32.72 -3.84
N TYR A 15 -1.46 31.38 -3.78
CA TYR A 15 -0.99 30.59 -2.64
C TYR A 15 0.53 30.72 -2.39
N LEU A 16 1.33 31.01 -3.43
CA LEU A 16 2.77 31.19 -3.31
C LEU A 16 3.15 32.42 -2.49
N LYS A 17 2.27 33.42 -2.36
CA LYS A 17 2.49 34.59 -1.48
C LYS A 17 2.57 34.24 0.01
N LYS A 18 2.13 33.04 0.39
CA LYS A 18 2.22 32.52 1.76
C LYS A 18 3.46 31.67 2.01
N SER A 19 4.30 31.44 0.99
CA SER A 19 5.55 30.70 1.15
C SER A 19 6.55 31.46 2.02
N ASP A 20 7.38 30.72 2.75
CA ASP A 20 8.51 31.33 3.45
C ASP A 20 9.50 31.98 2.49
N PHE A 21 9.63 31.44 1.27
CA PHE A 21 10.39 32.09 0.21
C PHE A 21 9.84 33.48 -0.14
N TYR A 22 8.53 33.63 -0.33
CA TYR A 22 7.91 34.93 -0.61
C TYR A 22 7.93 35.89 0.59
N LYS A 23 7.80 35.37 1.82
CA LYS A 23 7.93 36.18 3.04
C LYS A 23 9.34 36.73 3.23
N ASN A 24 10.36 36.01 2.76
CA ASN A 24 11.77 36.38 2.86
C ASN A 24 12.30 37.09 1.59
N LEU A 25 11.44 37.32 0.60
CA LEU A 25 11.76 38.09 -0.60
C LEU A 25 11.85 39.56 -0.22
N ASP A 26 13.02 40.18 -0.40
CA ASP A 26 13.14 41.63 -0.29
C ASP A 26 12.42 42.28 -1.48
N LEU A 27 11.16 42.65 -1.27
CA LEU A 27 10.31 43.30 -2.29
C LEU A 27 10.83 44.70 -2.67
N SER A 28 11.76 45.26 -1.89
CA SER A 28 12.42 46.53 -2.18
C SER A 28 13.76 46.37 -2.91
N SER A 29 14.23 45.13 -3.07
CA SER A 29 15.44 44.81 -3.82
C SER A 29 15.31 45.26 -5.27
N THR A 30 16.26 46.07 -5.72
CA THR A 30 16.46 46.41 -7.13
C THR A 30 17.23 45.32 -7.87
N GLU A 31 17.88 44.41 -7.14
CA GLU A 31 18.55 43.24 -7.71
C GLU A 31 17.51 42.22 -8.17
N LYS A 32 17.66 41.78 -9.42
CA LYS A 32 16.79 40.77 -10.04
C LYS A 32 17.02 39.42 -9.33
N ILE A 33 16.08 39.01 -8.48
CA ILE A 33 16.14 37.71 -7.82
C ILE A 33 15.84 36.62 -8.86
N PHE A 34 16.89 35.88 -9.24
CA PHE A 34 16.82 34.77 -10.18
C PHE A 34 16.17 33.55 -9.51
N ILE A 35 14.84 33.52 -9.53
CA ILE A 35 14.12 32.30 -9.18
C ILE A 35 14.09 31.43 -10.43
N LEU A 36 15.14 30.62 -10.61
CA LEU A 36 15.25 29.66 -11.71
C LEU A 36 14.09 28.64 -11.76
N TYR A 37 13.16 28.66 -10.80
CA TYR A 37 12.17 27.62 -10.58
C TYR A 37 10.73 28.08 -10.24
N ILE A 38 10.33 29.35 -10.49
CA ILE A 38 8.88 29.61 -10.72
C ILE A 38 8.62 29.29 -12.19
N CYS A 39 8.67 28.01 -12.53
CA CYS A 39 7.97 27.61 -13.74
C CYS A 39 6.50 28.03 -13.51
N PRO A 40 5.76 28.55 -14.50
CA PRO A 40 4.33 28.33 -14.52
C PRO A 40 4.21 26.82 -14.61
N ILE A 41 4.23 26.13 -13.46
CA ILE A 41 4.41 24.70 -13.50
C ILE A 41 3.10 24.17 -14.05
N ASP A 42 3.18 23.73 -15.29
CA ASP A 42 2.14 22.94 -15.86
C ASP A 42 2.04 21.72 -14.95
N GLU A 43 0.92 21.62 -14.25
CA GLU A 43 0.60 20.56 -13.30
C GLU A 43 0.74 19.18 -13.97
N THR A 44 0.78 19.14 -15.31
CA THR A 44 1.09 17.96 -16.12
C THR A 44 2.51 17.40 -15.89
N ASN A 45 3.53 18.21 -15.59
CA ASN A 45 4.91 17.75 -15.39
C ASN A 45 5.26 17.55 -13.91
N ILE A 46 4.75 16.43 -13.40
CA ILE A 46 4.88 15.96 -12.01
C ILE A 46 6.34 15.84 -11.52
N ASP A 47 7.32 15.61 -12.40
CA ASP A 47 8.73 15.44 -12.02
C ASP A 47 9.46 16.78 -11.88
N LEU A 48 9.12 17.76 -12.72
CA LEU A 48 9.61 19.12 -12.57
C LEU A 48 8.96 19.79 -11.36
N PHE A 49 7.64 19.64 -11.21
CA PHE A 49 6.89 20.17 -10.08
C PHE A 49 7.47 19.67 -8.76
N ALA A 50 7.66 18.35 -8.60
CA ALA A 50 8.16 17.77 -7.36
C ALA A 50 9.54 18.29 -6.94
N LYS A 51 10.44 18.56 -7.90
CA LYS A 51 11.77 19.12 -7.64
C LYS A 51 11.73 20.59 -7.21
N THR A 52 10.69 21.32 -7.62
CA THR A 52 10.48 22.71 -7.21
C THR A 52 9.73 22.86 -5.89
N ILE A 53 9.14 21.78 -5.34
CA ILE A 53 8.42 21.84 -4.05
C ILE A 53 9.38 22.19 -2.90
N ASP A 54 10.60 21.63 -2.91
CA ASP A 54 11.66 21.95 -1.95
C ASP A 54 12.01 23.45 -1.93
N PHE A 55 11.80 24.14 -3.06
CA PHE A 55 12.10 25.57 -3.19
C PHE A 55 11.13 26.47 -2.43
N TRP A 56 9.86 26.05 -2.28
CA TRP A 56 8.79 26.94 -1.83
C TRP A 56 8.42 26.83 -0.36
N CYS A 57 8.80 25.76 0.36
CA CYS A 57 8.51 25.57 1.81
C CYS A 57 7.13 26.13 2.22
N LEU A 58 6.07 25.71 1.53
CA LEU A 58 4.73 26.23 1.77
C LEU A 58 4.11 25.55 2.98
N ASP A 59 3.44 26.29 3.86
CA ASP A 59 2.69 25.72 5.00
C ASP A 59 1.44 24.93 4.57
N SER A 60 0.85 25.28 3.41
CA SER A 60 -0.32 24.62 2.85
C SER A 60 -0.30 24.65 1.32
N TYR A 61 -0.67 23.54 0.68
CA TYR A 61 -0.76 23.44 -0.78
C TYR A 61 -2.22 23.48 -1.28
N PRO A 62 -2.47 24.03 -2.48
CA PRO A 62 -3.79 24.03 -3.12
C PRO A 62 -4.29 22.61 -3.41
N SER A 63 -5.61 22.44 -3.61
CA SER A 63 -6.21 21.12 -3.90
C SER A 63 -5.64 20.45 -5.15
N SER A 64 -5.22 21.21 -6.16
CA SER A 64 -4.56 20.65 -7.35
C SER A 64 -3.26 19.90 -7.01
N PHE A 65 -2.53 20.34 -5.97
CA PHE A 65 -1.37 19.63 -5.44
C PHE A 65 -1.72 18.23 -4.91
N PHE A 66 -2.86 18.09 -4.21
CA PHE A 66 -3.33 16.78 -3.75
C PHE A 66 -3.55 15.85 -4.93
N GLU A 67 -4.12 16.34 -6.03
CA GLU A 67 -4.34 15.55 -7.23
C GLU A 67 -3.03 15.11 -7.88
N LEU A 68 -2.01 15.97 -7.89
CA LEU A 68 -0.69 15.65 -8.45
C LEU A 68 0.09 14.64 -7.60
N VAL A 69 0.13 14.85 -6.29
CA VAL A 69 0.75 13.88 -5.37
C VAL A 69 0.01 12.54 -5.47
N ASN A 70 -1.32 12.54 -5.51
CA ASN A 70 -2.12 11.34 -5.71
C ASN A 70 -1.82 10.66 -7.05
N LYS A 71 -1.78 11.40 -8.17
CA LYS A 71 -1.41 10.88 -9.49
C LYS A 71 0.00 10.27 -9.47
N LYS A 72 0.97 10.94 -8.84
CA LYS A 72 2.35 10.46 -8.75
C LYS A 72 2.45 9.16 -7.95
N ILE A 73 1.85 9.12 -6.76
CA ILE A 73 1.82 7.91 -5.92
C ILE A 73 1.07 6.77 -6.63
N ARG A 74 -0.04 7.08 -7.30
CA ARG A 74 -0.81 6.10 -8.09
C ARG A 74 -0.03 5.60 -9.31
N ARG A 75 0.95 6.33 -9.83
CA ARG A 75 1.88 5.87 -10.87
C ARG A 75 3.02 5.07 -10.25
N ASP A 76 3.78 5.66 -9.33
CA ASP A 76 4.92 5.05 -8.63
C ASP A 76 4.69 5.07 -7.13
N VAL A 77 4.31 3.93 -6.57
CA VAL A 77 3.97 3.83 -5.15
C VAL A 77 5.22 3.87 -4.25
N LYS A 78 6.42 3.65 -4.80
CA LYS A 78 7.68 3.72 -4.02
C LYS A 78 7.95 5.12 -3.51
N ILE A 79 7.44 6.13 -4.23
CA ILE A 79 7.60 7.54 -3.86
C ILE A 79 6.88 7.92 -2.56
N ILE A 80 5.93 7.08 -2.10
CA ILE A 80 5.30 7.25 -0.78
C ILE A 80 6.37 7.38 0.30
N TYR A 81 7.40 6.53 0.25
CA TYR A 81 8.47 6.56 1.24
C TYR A 81 9.16 7.92 1.29
N SER A 82 9.60 8.43 0.13
CA SER A 82 10.24 9.75 0.05
C SER A 82 9.32 10.90 0.47
N PHE A 83 8.01 10.77 0.27
CA PHE A 83 7.06 11.83 0.63
C PHE A 83 6.67 11.79 2.11
N LEU A 84 6.62 10.61 2.73
CA LEU A 84 6.39 10.45 4.16
C LEU A 84 7.57 10.92 5.01
N GLU A 85 8.78 10.82 4.46
CA GLU A 85 10.05 11.19 5.12
C GLU A 85 10.65 12.50 4.61
N SER A 86 9.93 13.23 3.73
CA SER A 86 10.39 14.52 3.18
C SER A 86 10.58 15.55 4.30
N ASN A 87 11.55 16.46 4.21
CA ASN A 87 11.65 17.58 5.17
C ASN A 87 10.54 18.63 5.02
N ILE A 88 9.71 18.52 3.98
CA ILE A 88 8.61 19.44 3.69
C ILE A 88 7.34 19.00 4.42
N GLU A 89 6.96 19.72 5.48
CA GLU A 89 5.85 19.34 6.37
C GLU A 89 4.50 19.26 5.64
N SER A 90 4.22 20.20 4.74
CA SER A 90 2.99 20.21 3.94
C SER A 90 2.90 19.07 2.93
N LEU A 91 4.03 18.55 2.43
CA LEU A 91 4.08 17.34 1.60
C LEU A 91 3.79 16.10 2.44
N LYS A 92 4.34 16.00 3.66
CA LYS A 92 3.99 14.93 4.61
C LYS A 92 2.51 14.96 4.96
N ILE A 93 1.97 16.12 5.34
CA ILE A 93 0.55 16.29 5.69
C ILE A 93 -0.35 15.88 4.54
N THR A 94 -0.03 16.33 3.32
CA THR A 94 -0.80 15.96 2.12
C THR A 94 -0.75 14.46 1.86
N THR A 95 0.44 13.87 1.90
CA THR A 95 0.64 12.43 1.69
C THR A 95 -0.11 11.61 2.73
N ASN A 96 -0.05 12.02 4.00
CA ASN A 96 -0.78 11.38 5.10
C ASN A 96 -2.30 11.44 4.87
N LYS A 97 -2.83 12.59 4.48
CA LYS A 97 -4.27 12.76 4.15
C LYS A 97 -4.70 11.89 2.98
N LEU A 98 -3.86 11.77 1.95
CA LEU A 98 -4.13 10.90 0.80
C LEU A 98 -4.18 9.43 1.21
N ILE A 99 -3.17 8.97 1.96
CA ILE A 99 -3.12 7.59 2.45
C ILE A 99 -4.31 7.31 3.35
N TYR A 100 -4.62 8.22 4.28
CA TYR A 100 -5.77 8.08 5.17
C TYR A 100 -7.08 7.88 4.39
N LYS A 101 -7.31 8.68 3.35
CA LYS A 101 -8.53 8.62 2.53
C LYS A 101 -8.69 7.29 1.78
N ASP A 102 -7.59 6.76 1.25
CA ASP A 102 -7.56 5.59 0.36
C ASP A 102 -6.68 4.45 0.91
N ILE A 103 -6.67 4.23 2.23
CA ILE A 103 -5.66 3.38 2.89
C ILE A 103 -5.65 1.93 2.35
N LEU A 104 -6.83 1.36 2.13
CA LEU A 104 -6.99 0.01 1.57
C LEU A 104 -6.42 -0.10 0.15
N PHE A 105 -6.57 0.94 -0.67
CA PHE A 105 -6.01 0.96 -2.02
C PHE A 105 -4.48 0.93 -1.96
N PHE A 106 -3.87 1.75 -1.11
CA PHE A 106 -2.41 1.79 -0.98
C PHE A 106 -1.85 0.49 -0.41
N MET A 107 -2.45 -0.05 0.66
CA MET A 107 -2.02 -1.31 1.24
C MET A 107 -2.10 -2.46 0.22
N LYS A 108 -3.21 -2.56 -0.53
CA LYS A 108 -3.37 -3.55 -1.61
C LYS A 108 -2.29 -3.41 -2.68
N LYS A 109 -2.01 -2.18 -3.11
CA LYS A 109 -1.01 -1.90 -4.14
C LYS A 109 0.41 -2.25 -3.66
N LEU A 110 0.74 -1.92 -2.41
CA LEU A 110 2.04 -2.22 -1.81
C LEU A 110 2.26 -3.73 -1.64
N VAL A 111 1.23 -4.45 -1.19
CA VAL A 111 1.25 -5.93 -1.11
C VAL A 111 1.51 -6.53 -2.49
N ASN A 112 0.81 -6.08 -3.54
CA ASN A 112 1.03 -6.58 -4.91
C ASN A 112 2.46 -6.39 -5.41
N LEU A 113 3.11 -5.31 -4.98
CA LEU A 113 4.48 -4.98 -5.35
C LEU A 113 5.51 -5.54 -4.36
N ASN A 114 5.07 -6.25 -3.31
CA ASN A 114 5.90 -6.75 -2.20
C ASN A 114 6.75 -5.65 -1.53
N LEU A 115 6.22 -4.43 -1.44
CA LEU A 115 6.88 -3.28 -0.81
C LEU A 115 6.58 -3.25 0.70
N PHE A 116 6.99 -4.30 1.41
CA PHE A 116 6.61 -4.51 2.81
C PHE A 116 7.19 -3.48 3.78
N HIS A 117 8.40 -2.98 3.55
CA HIS A 117 8.98 -1.90 4.36
C HIS A 117 8.12 -0.62 4.35
N ILE A 118 7.51 -0.26 3.21
CA ILE A 118 6.59 0.89 3.14
C ILE A 118 5.28 0.55 3.86
N LEU A 119 4.83 -0.69 3.75
CA LEU A 119 3.62 -1.15 4.42
C LEU A 119 3.76 -1.11 5.95
N GLU A 120 4.94 -1.46 6.51
CA GLU A 120 5.25 -1.31 7.93
C GLU A 120 5.15 0.15 8.38
N ILE A 121 5.71 1.08 7.60
CA ILE A 121 5.62 2.52 7.89
C ILE A 121 4.16 2.99 7.91
N ILE A 122 3.35 2.52 6.95
CA ILE A 122 1.91 2.83 6.94
C ILE A 122 1.23 2.22 8.17
N PHE A 123 1.53 0.97 8.52
CA PHE A 123 0.92 0.34 9.68
C PHE A 123 1.24 1.08 10.99
N GLU A 124 2.48 1.50 11.18
CA GLU A 124 2.90 2.29 12.34
C GLU A 124 2.24 3.67 12.38
N LYS A 125 2.31 4.43 11.28
CA LYS A 125 1.76 5.80 11.22
C LYS A 125 0.23 5.82 11.36
N PHE A 126 -0.47 4.80 10.87
CA PHE A 126 -1.95 4.74 10.87
C PHE A 126 -2.54 3.73 11.86
N LYS A 127 -1.75 3.22 12.82
CA LYS A 127 -2.17 2.18 13.77
C LYS A 127 -3.47 2.48 14.52
N ASN A 128 -3.75 3.75 14.82
CA ASN A 128 -4.93 4.18 15.55
C ASN A 128 -6.24 4.03 14.77
N ILE A 129 -6.16 3.90 13.43
CA ILE A 129 -7.32 3.80 12.53
C ILE A 129 -7.40 2.39 11.92
N LEU A 130 -6.26 1.69 11.84
CA LEU A 130 -6.19 0.34 11.32
C LEU A 130 -6.88 -0.66 12.25
N GLN A 131 -8.10 -1.00 11.88
CA GLN A 131 -8.86 -2.09 12.48
C GLN A 131 -8.38 -3.47 12.01
N LYS A 132 -8.64 -4.49 12.83
CA LYS A 132 -8.42 -5.93 12.52
C LYS A 132 -9.03 -6.37 11.19
N SER A 133 -10.15 -5.76 10.78
CA SER A 133 -10.82 -6.02 9.50
C SER A 133 -9.95 -5.68 8.28
N HIS A 134 -9.09 -4.67 8.36
CA HIS A 134 -8.17 -4.31 7.29
C HIS A 134 -7.09 -5.39 7.08
N PHE A 135 -6.53 -5.91 8.17
CA PHE A 135 -5.56 -7.01 8.12
C PHE A 135 -6.19 -8.26 7.52
N TYR A 136 -7.41 -8.61 7.94
CA TYR A 136 -8.15 -9.73 7.34
C TYR A 136 -8.38 -9.55 5.84
N PHE A 137 -8.78 -8.34 5.41
CA PHE A 137 -8.92 -8.02 4.00
C PHE A 137 -7.61 -8.24 3.24
N LEU A 138 -6.47 -7.79 3.79
CA LEU A 138 -5.17 -7.95 3.16
C LEU A 138 -4.72 -9.41 3.08
N ILE A 139 -4.92 -10.22 4.11
CA ILE A 139 -4.55 -11.65 4.05
C ILE A 139 -5.44 -12.38 3.04
N ARG A 140 -6.75 -12.12 3.04
CA ARG A 140 -7.68 -12.63 2.02
C ARG A 140 -7.26 -12.22 0.60
N PHE A 141 -6.80 -10.98 0.45
CA PHE A 141 -6.28 -10.49 -0.80
C PHE A 141 -5.00 -11.25 -1.23
N CYS A 142 -4.05 -11.47 -0.32
CA CYS A 142 -2.84 -12.24 -0.59
C CYS A 142 -3.14 -13.68 -1.00
N ILE A 143 -4.08 -14.36 -0.32
CA ILE A 143 -4.50 -15.74 -0.64
C ILE A 143 -5.09 -15.80 -2.05
N LYS A 144 -5.98 -14.85 -2.41
CA LYS A 144 -6.56 -14.79 -3.75
C LYS A 144 -5.50 -14.68 -4.84
N GLN A 145 -4.44 -13.92 -4.59
CA GLN A 145 -3.31 -13.70 -5.50
C GLN A 145 -2.20 -14.75 -5.40
N GLU A 146 -2.32 -15.73 -4.48
CA GLU A 146 -1.21 -16.62 -4.08
C GLU A 146 0.10 -15.88 -3.74
N ASN A 147 -0.01 -14.67 -3.18
CA ASN A 147 1.17 -13.92 -2.73
C ASN A 147 1.66 -14.46 -1.38
N ILE A 148 2.45 -15.53 -1.41
CA ILE A 148 2.98 -16.20 -0.21
C ILE A 148 3.82 -15.25 0.65
N LYS A 149 4.62 -14.38 0.01
CA LYS A 149 5.42 -13.37 0.74
C LYS A 149 4.53 -12.41 1.52
N GLY A 150 3.41 -12.00 0.92
CA GLY A 150 2.42 -11.15 1.59
C GLY A 150 1.71 -11.85 2.74
N ILE A 151 1.36 -13.14 2.59
CA ILE A 151 0.79 -13.95 3.68
C ILE A 151 1.78 -14.03 4.85
N ASP A 152 3.04 -14.39 4.57
CA ASP A 152 4.09 -14.53 5.57
C ASP A 152 4.37 -13.24 6.32
N PHE A 153 4.48 -12.13 5.59
CA PHE A 153 4.64 -10.80 6.16
C PHE A 153 3.50 -10.46 7.12
N LEU A 154 2.24 -10.65 6.72
CA LEU A 154 1.07 -10.28 7.53
C LEU A 154 0.92 -11.17 8.78
N ILE A 155 1.24 -12.46 8.69
CA ILE A 155 1.24 -13.38 9.84
C ILE A 155 2.29 -12.96 10.87
N LYS A 156 3.50 -12.64 10.41
CA LYS A 156 4.60 -12.17 11.28
C LYS A 156 4.28 -10.82 11.92
N TYR A 157 3.74 -9.88 11.13
CA TYR A 157 3.37 -8.56 11.60
C TYR A 157 2.31 -8.61 12.71
N GLU A 158 1.25 -9.41 12.52
CA GLU A 158 0.19 -9.62 13.51
C GLU A 158 0.61 -10.57 14.66
N LYS A 159 1.87 -11.06 14.65
CA LYS A 159 2.42 -12.01 15.62
C LYS A 159 1.53 -13.22 15.84
N ILE A 160 0.92 -13.74 14.78
CA ILE A 160 -0.08 -14.79 14.94
C ILE A 160 0.63 -16.12 15.26
N TYR A 161 0.32 -16.69 16.42
CA TYR A 161 0.96 -17.90 16.89
C TYR A 161 0.39 -19.13 16.17
N ILE A 162 1.26 -20.04 15.70
CA ILE A 162 0.83 -21.21 14.91
C ILE A 162 -0.16 -22.10 15.68
N PRO A 163 0.03 -22.37 16.99
CA PRO A 163 -1.00 -23.05 17.79
C PRO A 163 -2.35 -22.34 17.93
N GLU A 164 -2.42 -21.01 17.79
CA GLU A 164 -3.69 -20.28 17.80
C GLU A 164 -4.49 -20.51 16.50
N ILE A 165 -3.84 -20.95 15.42
CA ILE A 165 -4.49 -21.34 14.15
C ILE A 165 -5.56 -22.42 14.35
N TYR A 166 -5.40 -23.27 15.37
CA TYR A 166 -6.28 -24.42 15.61
C TYR A 166 -7.47 -24.11 16.51
N LYS A 167 -7.53 -22.93 17.14
CA LYS A 167 -8.71 -22.57 17.92
C LYS A 167 -9.88 -22.38 16.94
N LYS A 168 -10.91 -23.23 17.07
CA LYS A 168 -12.09 -23.18 16.19
C LYS A 168 -12.73 -21.79 16.27
N GLY A 169 -12.84 -21.10 15.13
CA GLY A 169 -13.32 -19.72 15.06
C GLY A 169 -12.21 -18.65 15.18
N ASP A 170 -10.95 -19.04 15.28
CA ASP A 170 -9.81 -18.11 15.26
C ASP A 170 -9.49 -17.65 13.82
N ARG A 171 -8.82 -16.51 13.73
CA ARG A 171 -8.63 -15.70 12.52
C ARG A 171 -7.96 -16.45 11.37
N LEU A 172 -7.11 -17.43 11.69
CA LEU A 172 -6.38 -18.23 10.70
C LEU A 172 -7.14 -19.48 10.22
N ASP A 173 -8.14 -19.98 10.95
CA ASP A 173 -9.01 -21.05 10.46
C ASP A 173 -9.84 -20.57 9.25
N VAL A 174 -10.26 -19.30 9.29
CA VAL A 174 -10.91 -18.63 8.16
C VAL A 174 -9.98 -18.53 6.95
N LEU A 175 -8.69 -18.29 7.16
CA LEU A 175 -7.69 -18.16 6.09
C LEU A 175 -7.37 -19.50 5.46
N LEU A 176 -7.32 -20.56 6.26
CA LEU A 176 -7.14 -21.91 5.76
C LEU A 176 -8.37 -22.38 4.97
N SER A 177 -9.56 -22.17 5.54
CA SER A 177 -10.85 -22.42 4.86
C SER A 177 -10.96 -21.65 3.54
N LEU A 178 -10.50 -20.40 3.52
CA LEU A 178 -10.45 -19.58 2.31
C LEU A 178 -9.46 -20.15 1.27
N SER A 179 -8.29 -20.61 1.70
CA SER A 179 -7.29 -21.20 0.81
C SER A 179 -7.80 -22.49 0.17
N VAL A 180 -8.52 -23.33 0.92
CA VAL A 180 -9.14 -24.53 0.37
C VAL A 180 -10.31 -24.20 -0.54
N SER A 181 -11.25 -23.34 -0.11
CA SER A 181 -12.42 -22.97 -0.94
C SER A 181 -12.04 -22.29 -2.26
N LEU A 182 -10.93 -21.54 -2.29
CA LEU A 182 -10.41 -20.90 -3.49
C LEU A 182 -9.39 -21.76 -4.25
N LEU A 183 -9.14 -22.99 -3.80
CA LEU A 183 -8.21 -23.95 -4.43
C LEU A 183 -6.79 -23.38 -4.62
N LYS A 184 -6.28 -22.68 -3.59
CA LYS A 184 -4.99 -21.98 -3.60
C LYS A 184 -3.88 -22.88 -3.07
N LEU A 185 -3.38 -23.76 -3.94
CA LEU A 185 -2.39 -24.78 -3.59
C LEU A 185 -1.13 -24.18 -2.96
N ASN A 186 -0.60 -23.07 -3.48
CA ASN A 186 0.64 -22.50 -2.95
C ASN A 186 0.44 -21.98 -1.52
N SER A 187 -0.72 -21.39 -1.24
CA SER A 187 -1.09 -20.97 0.12
C SER A 187 -1.21 -22.18 1.05
N LEU A 188 -1.84 -23.27 0.59
CA LEU A 188 -1.95 -24.52 1.37
C LEU A 188 -0.58 -25.14 1.67
N LYS A 189 0.32 -25.17 0.67
CA LYS A 189 1.70 -25.62 0.83
C LYS A 189 2.46 -24.78 1.85
N TYR A 190 2.32 -23.46 1.78
CA TYR A 190 2.94 -22.55 2.72
C TYR A 190 2.45 -22.82 4.16
N PHE A 191 1.13 -22.91 4.37
CA PHE A 191 0.58 -23.20 5.70
C PHE A 191 1.08 -24.55 6.24
N HIS A 192 1.06 -25.60 5.42
CA HIS A 192 1.62 -26.90 5.82
C HIS A 192 3.11 -26.80 6.19
N GLY A 193 3.90 -26.08 5.38
CA GLY A 193 5.34 -25.91 5.59
C GLY A 193 5.71 -25.14 6.87
N ILE A 194 4.83 -24.26 7.36
CA ILE A 194 5.01 -23.58 8.66
C ILE A 194 4.38 -24.37 9.83
N GLY A 195 4.01 -25.63 9.61
CA GLY A 195 3.52 -26.52 10.67
C GLY A 195 2.02 -26.44 10.95
N VAL A 196 1.21 -25.93 10.02
CA VAL A 196 -0.26 -26.03 10.12
C VAL A 196 -0.70 -27.45 9.78
N ASP A 197 -1.34 -28.12 10.73
CA ASP A 197 -1.95 -29.43 10.58
C ASP A 197 -3.20 -29.32 9.72
N LEU A 198 -3.06 -29.76 8.47
CA LEU A 198 -4.12 -29.81 7.50
C LEU A 198 -5.01 -31.06 7.69
N LYS A 199 -4.60 -32.08 8.47
CA LYS A 199 -5.37 -33.32 8.70
C LYS A 199 -6.70 -33.04 9.38
N ALA A 200 -6.72 -32.13 10.36
CA ALA A 200 -7.92 -31.67 11.06
C ALA A 200 -8.98 -31.02 10.15
N LYS A 201 -8.65 -30.79 8.87
CA LYS A 201 -9.47 -30.10 7.86
C LYS A 201 -9.86 -31.01 6.69
N GLN A 202 -9.79 -32.33 6.90
CA GLN A 202 -10.20 -33.38 5.94
C GLN A 202 -11.56 -33.12 5.28
N TYR A 203 -12.51 -32.54 6.02
CA TYR A 203 -13.86 -32.32 5.51
C TYR A 203 -13.94 -31.39 4.29
N PHE A 204 -12.95 -30.51 4.08
CA PHE A 204 -12.96 -29.62 2.91
C PHE A 204 -12.63 -30.33 1.60
N PHE A 205 -11.89 -31.44 1.67
CA PHE A 205 -11.67 -32.32 0.54
C PHE A 205 -12.62 -33.50 0.70
N TYR A 206 -13.90 -33.30 0.34
CA TYR A 206 -14.86 -34.40 0.25
C TYR A 206 -14.22 -35.56 -0.51
N SER A 207 -14.21 -36.72 0.14
CA SER A 207 -13.54 -37.92 -0.32
C SER A 207 -14.33 -38.56 -1.45
N ASP A 208 -14.31 -37.94 -2.62
CA ASP A 208 -14.96 -38.49 -3.80
C ASP A 208 -13.95 -38.67 -4.91
N ARG A 209 -13.06 -39.65 -4.67
CA ARG A 209 -11.96 -40.04 -5.58
C ARG A 209 -12.52 -40.42 -6.96
N GLU A 210 -13.73 -40.97 -7.00
CA GLU A 210 -14.42 -41.40 -8.22
C GLU A 210 -14.85 -40.21 -9.08
N ASN A 211 -15.21 -39.09 -8.45
CA ASN A 211 -15.63 -37.86 -9.13
C ASN A 211 -14.48 -36.86 -9.37
N LEU A 212 -13.26 -37.17 -8.95
CA LEU A 212 -12.10 -36.29 -9.07
C LEU A 212 -11.80 -35.86 -10.52
N LYS A 213 -11.96 -36.78 -11.48
CA LYS A 213 -11.74 -36.53 -12.92
C LYS A 213 -12.67 -35.48 -13.53
N TYR A 214 -13.82 -35.22 -12.89
CA TYR A 214 -14.80 -34.21 -13.31
C TYR A 214 -14.61 -32.86 -12.62
N ARG A 215 -13.63 -32.74 -11.70
CA ARG A 215 -13.32 -31.50 -11.00
C ARG A 215 -12.28 -30.68 -11.77
N SER A 216 -12.19 -29.39 -11.46
CA SER A 216 -11.21 -28.50 -12.07
C SER A 216 -9.77 -28.97 -11.81
N LEU A 217 -8.85 -28.62 -12.70
CA LEU A 217 -7.43 -28.97 -12.56
C LEU A 217 -6.84 -28.48 -11.23
N ASP A 218 -7.24 -27.30 -10.76
CA ASP A 218 -6.76 -26.75 -9.48
C ASP A 218 -7.30 -27.54 -8.28
N TYR A 219 -8.54 -28.04 -8.38
CA TYR A 219 -9.09 -28.95 -7.37
C TYR A 219 -8.29 -30.25 -7.34
N GLN A 220 -8.01 -30.84 -8.51
CA GLN A 220 -7.25 -32.08 -8.60
C GLN A 220 -5.85 -31.94 -8.00
N LYS A 221 -5.16 -30.81 -8.26
CA LYS A 221 -3.85 -30.50 -7.67
C LYS A 221 -3.90 -30.36 -6.14
N CYS A 222 -4.89 -29.63 -5.62
CA CYS A 222 -5.07 -29.47 -4.17
C CYS A 222 -5.41 -30.79 -3.49
N TRP A 223 -6.31 -31.57 -4.09
CA TRP A 223 -6.70 -32.89 -3.62
C TRP A 223 -5.49 -33.83 -3.58
N LYS A 224 -4.71 -33.90 -4.67
CA LYS A 224 -3.51 -34.73 -4.74
C LYS A 224 -2.50 -34.34 -3.66
N TYR A 225 -2.22 -33.05 -3.50
CA TYR A 225 -1.32 -32.58 -2.44
C TYR A 225 -1.81 -32.98 -1.04
N TYR A 226 -3.12 -32.88 -0.78
CA TYR A 226 -3.68 -33.28 0.50
C TYR A 226 -3.51 -34.78 0.76
N PHE A 227 -3.93 -35.64 -0.16
CA PHE A 227 -3.90 -37.08 0.07
C PHE A 227 -2.50 -37.68 0.01
N ASP A 228 -1.64 -37.22 -0.90
CA ASP A 228 -0.30 -37.79 -1.10
C ASP A 228 0.72 -37.22 -0.09
N VAL A 229 0.55 -35.98 0.40
CA VAL A 229 1.58 -35.30 1.22
C VAL A 229 1.13 -35.04 2.64
N VAL A 230 -0.14 -34.65 2.85
CA VAL A 230 -0.64 -34.30 4.20
C VAL A 230 -1.11 -35.54 4.97
N LYS A 231 -1.67 -36.54 4.28
CA LYS A 231 -2.25 -37.73 4.94
C LYS A 231 -1.23 -38.85 5.21
N GLU A 232 -0.15 -38.93 4.43
CA GLU A 232 0.88 -39.97 4.54
C GLU A 232 1.96 -39.67 5.59
N ASN A 233 2.25 -38.38 5.84
CA ASN A 233 2.96 -37.90 7.04
C ASN A 233 1.95 -37.76 8.19
#